data_AF-A0AAU8U6P4-F1
#
_entry.id   AF-A0AAU8U6P4-F1
#
_cell.length_a   1.000
_cell.length_b   1.000
_cell.length_c   1.000
_cell.angle_alpha   90.00
_cell.angle_beta   90.00
_cell.angle_gamma   90.00
#
_symmetry.space_group_name_H-M   'P 1'
#
loop_
_entity.id
_entity.type
_entity.pdbx_description
1 polymer ?
#
loop_
_entity_poly.entity_id
_entity_poly.type
_entity_poly.pdbx_seq_one_letter_code
_entity_poly.pdbx_strand_id
1 'polypeptide(L)'
;MSNDVGSSLENKLDYINLKSLKKDPELYLLQNAFENMSILAALKPAIYLHTSGEPIGEYMLAYSQRIAYLESIDISYVPFRVSGHTRQMNLLYIANQIRTNNIILWHLFKPDYYGKLIANLGLQVVYPKYKKSYIV
;
A
#
# COMPACT_ATOMS: atom_id res chain seq x y z
N MET A 1 38.47 -19.51 4.66
CA MET A 1 37.22 -20.24 4.93
C MET A 1 36.14 -19.65 4.07
N SER A 2 35.86 -20.29 2.93
CA SER A 2 34.82 -19.88 1.98
C SER A 2 33.47 -20.36 2.49
N ASN A 3 32.60 -19.42 2.87
CA ASN A 3 31.19 -19.74 3.10
C ASN A 3 30.48 -19.86 1.76
N ASP A 4 30.68 -21.01 1.12
CA ASP A 4 29.97 -21.42 -0.08
C ASP A 4 28.58 -21.93 0.32
N VAL A 5 27.66 -21.00 0.58
CA VAL A 5 26.23 -21.27 0.83
C VAL A 5 25.45 -21.26 -0.50
N GLY A 6 26.13 -21.04 -1.63
CA GLY A 6 25.51 -20.84 -2.95
C GLY A 6 25.00 -22.12 -3.63
N SER A 7 25.52 -23.30 -3.25
CA SER A 7 25.30 -24.52 -4.05
C SER A 7 24.06 -25.35 -3.67
N SER A 8 23.43 -25.12 -2.52
CA SER A 8 22.38 -26.02 -2.01
C SER A 8 20.96 -25.71 -2.52
N LEU A 9 20.71 -24.47 -2.97
CA LEU A 9 19.41 -24.05 -3.50
C LEU A 9 19.34 -24.09 -5.03
N GLU A 10 20.48 -23.95 -5.72
CA GLU A 10 20.55 -23.97 -7.19
C GLU A 10 20.14 -25.31 -7.81
N ASN A 11 20.15 -26.41 -7.02
CA ASN A 11 19.79 -27.75 -7.47
C ASN A 11 18.36 -28.18 -7.10
N LYS A 12 17.53 -27.30 -6.52
CA LYS A 12 16.10 -27.58 -6.32
C LYS A 12 15.34 -27.24 -7.60
N LEU A 13 14.68 -28.25 -8.17
CA LEU A 13 13.89 -28.14 -9.43
C LEU A 13 12.83 -27.02 -9.40
N ASP A 14 12.37 -26.60 -8.22
CA ASP A 14 11.33 -25.58 -8.05
C ASP A 14 11.87 -24.18 -7.69
N TYR A 15 13.19 -23.96 -7.70
CA TYR A 15 13.79 -22.67 -7.32
C TYR A 15 14.22 -21.85 -8.53
N ILE A 16 13.60 -20.68 -8.71
CA ILE A 16 13.99 -19.71 -9.73
C ILE A 16 15.00 -18.72 -9.14
N ASN A 17 16.20 -18.67 -9.71
CA ASN A 17 17.24 -17.72 -9.32
C ASN A 17 17.25 -16.48 -10.24
N LEU A 18 17.99 -15.44 -9.84
CA LEU A 18 18.12 -14.21 -10.62
C LEU A 18 18.70 -14.44 -12.02
N LYS A 19 19.55 -15.46 -12.23
CA LYS A 19 20.09 -15.77 -13.57
C LYS A 19 18.96 -16.24 -14.51
N SER A 20 18.06 -17.07 -14.00
CA SER A 20 16.90 -17.58 -14.73
C SER A 20 15.93 -16.44 -15.06
N LEU A 21 15.66 -15.58 -14.07
CA LEU A 21 14.80 -14.41 -14.23
C LEU A 21 15.32 -13.44 -15.31
N LYS A 22 16.64 -13.29 -15.45
CA LYS A 22 17.25 -12.44 -16.48
C LYS A 22 17.23 -13.05 -17.88
N LYS A 23 17.24 -14.38 -17.96
CA LYS A 23 17.31 -15.09 -19.24
C LYS A 23 16.00 -14.94 -20.01
N ASP A 24 14.88 -15.17 -19.32
CA ASP A 24 13.54 -15.18 -19.91
C ASP A 24 12.57 -14.33 -19.04
N PRO A 25 12.81 -13.00 -18.90
CA PRO A 25 12.11 -12.14 -17.93
C PRO A 25 10.59 -12.05 -18.12
N GLU A 26 10.11 -12.22 -19.35
CA GLU A 26 8.69 -12.18 -19.71
C GLU A 26 7.87 -13.33 -19.11
N LEU A 27 8.52 -14.40 -18.63
CA LEU A 27 7.85 -15.56 -18.04
C LEU A 27 7.52 -15.37 -16.56
N TYR A 28 7.92 -14.25 -15.95
CA TYR A 28 7.91 -14.10 -14.50
C TYR A 28 7.31 -12.79 -14.01
N LEU A 29 6.66 -12.86 -12.84
CA LEU A 29 6.36 -11.73 -12.00
C LEU A 29 7.16 -11.87 -10.69
N LEU A 30 8.03 -10.90 -10.42
CA LEU A 30 8.80 -10.89 -9.18
C LEU A 30 8.06 -10.12 -8.09
N GLN A 31 7.70 -10.82 -7.00
CA GLN A 31 7.33 -10.14 -5.76
C GLN A 31 8.60 -9.60 -5.10
N ASN A 32 8.66 -8.27 -4.90
CA ASN A 32 9.80 -7.60 -4.29
C ASN A 32 9.41 -6.83 -3.02
N ALA A 33 10.34 -6.74 -2.06
CA ALA A 33 10.22 -5.93 -0.85
C ALA A 33 11.16 -4.72 -0.93
N PHE A 34 10.87 -3.66 -0.17
CA PHE A 34 11.65 -2.41 -0.23
C PHE A 34 13.13 -2.61 0.18
N GLU A 35 13.40 -3.55 1.08
CA GLU A 35 14.72 -3.91 1.55
C GLU A 35 15.58 -4.55 0.44
N ASN A 36 14.93 -5.11 -0.57
CA ASN A 36 15.58 -5.85 -1.67
C ASN A 36 15.70 -5.04 -2.96
N MET A 37 15.42 -3.73 -2.94
CA MET A 37 15.38 -2.89 -4.15
C MET A 37 16.67 -2.96 -4.99
N SER A 38 17.83 -3.20 -4.37
CA SER A 38 19.12 -3.29 -5.07
C SER A 38 19.16 -4.37 -6.16
N ILE A 39 18.36 -5.45 -6.05
CA ILE A 39 18.33 -6.53 -7.05
C ILE A 39 17.71 -6.07 -8.37
N LEU A 40 16.87 -5.04 -8.34
CA LEU A 40 16.10 -4.58 -9.51
C LEU A 40 16.99 -3.95 -10.59
N ALA A 41 18.12 -3.36 -10.20
CA ALA A 41 19.08 -2.79 -11.15
C ALA A 41 19.57 -3.82 -12.19
N ALA A 42 19.53 -5.10 -11.83
CA ALA A 42 20.00 -6.18 -12.66
C ALA A 42 18.91 -6.79 -13.56
N LEU A 43 17.66 -6.33 -13.44
CA LEU A 43 16.46 -6.92 -14.04
C LEU A 43 15.82 -5.97 -15.06
N LYS A 44 16.56 -5.56 -16.08
CA LYS A 44 16.06 -4.66 -17.12
C LYS A 44 15.87 -5.40 -18.45
N PRO A 45 14.83 -5.05 -19.25
CA PRO A 45 13.78 -4.07 -18.95
C PRO A 45 12.74 -4.59 -17.93
N ALA A 46 12.16 -3.69 -17.11
CA ALA A 46 11.11 -4.05 -16.15
C ALA A 46 10.15 -2.88 -15.84
N ILE A 47 8.97 -3.24 -15.33
CA ILE A 47 7.98 -2.31 -14.79
C ILE A 47 7.73 -2.68 -13.32
N TYR A 48 7.76 -1.69 -12.44
CA TYR A 48 7.47 -1.87 -11.02
C TYR A 48 5.99 -1.57 -10.75
N LEU A 49 5.19 -2.61 -10.57
CA LEU A 49 3.79 -2.51 -10.16
C LEU A 49 3.71 -2.41 -8.64
N HIS A 50 3.20 -1.30 -8.11
CA HIS A 50 3.11 -1.13 -6.67
C HIS A 50 1.70 -1.33 -6.13
N THR A 51 1.53 -2.41 -5.37
CA THR A 51 0.22 -2.92 -4.90
C THR A 51 -0.08 -2.64 -3.43
N SER A 52 0.10 -1.39 -3.01
CA SER A 52 -0.15 -0.93 -1.63
C SER A 52 0.77 -1.50 -0.54
N GLY A 53 1.93 -2.05 -0.91
CA GLY A 53 2.96 -2.46 0.05
C GLY A 53 3.70 -1.29 0.69
N GLU A 54 4.48 -1.55 1.73
CA GLU A 54 5.36 -0.53 2.29
C GLU A 54 6.57 -0.25 1.37
N PRO A 55 7.01 1.01 1.24
CA PRO A 55 6.40 2.23 1.78
C PRO A 55 5.12 2.67 1.02
N ILE A 56 4.11 3.11 1.79
CA ILE A 56 2.71 3.21 1.34
C ILE A 56 2.43 4.52 0.59
N GLY A 57 3.02 5.65 1.02
CA GLY A 57 2.74 6.95 0.43
C GLY A 57 3.81 7.99 0.74
N GLU A 58 3.70 9.16 0.10
CA GLU A 58 4.66 10.27 0.15
C GLU A 58 4.92 10.81 1.57
N TYR A 59 4.01 10.55 2.52
CA TYR A 59 4.22 10.88 3.93
C TYR A 59 5.32 10.03 4.60
N MET A 60 5.80 8.96 3.95
CA MET A 60 6.93 8.16 4.41
C MET A 60 8.19 8.54 3.62
N LEU A 61 9.29 8.87 4.30
CA LEU A 61 10.58 9.15 3.66
C LEU A 61 11.06 8.00 2.73
N ALA A 62 10.81 6.76 3.13
CA ALA A 62 11.16 5.59 2.32
C ALA A 62 10.41 5.56 0.97
N TYR A 63 9.22 6.16 0.87
CA TYR A 63 8.46 6.24 -0.38
C TYR A 63 9.21 7.04 -1.43
N SER A 64 9.66 8.25 -1.09
CA SER A 64 10.40 9.10 -2.03
C SER A 64 11.75 8.47 -2.39
N GLN A 65 12.42 7.81 -1.44
CA GLN A 65 13.64 7.05 -1.71
C GLN A 65 13.40 5.91 -2.73
N ARG A 66 12.28 5.18 -2.62
CA ARG A 66 11.92 4.15 -3.61
C ARG A 66 11.75 4.73 -5.01
N ILE A 67 10.99 5.82 -5.12
CA ILE A 67 10.71 6.46 -6.41
C ILE A 67 12.01 6.93 -7.06
N ALA A 68 12.83 7.67 -6.31
CA ALA A 68 14.13 8.16 -6.79
C ALA A 68 15.07 7.02 -7.21
N TYR A 69 15.08 5.91 -6.46
CA TYR A 69 15.87 4.74 -6.83
C TYR A 69 15.39 4.10 -8.13
N LEU A 70 14.09 3.84 -8.30
CA LEU A 70 13.52 3.29 -9.54
C LEU A 70 13.83 4.17 -10.75
N GLU A 71 13.71 5.50 -10.60
CA GLU A 71 14.06 6.48 -11.63
C GLU A 71 15.56 6.39 -11.99
N SER A 72 16.44 6.33 -10.99
CA SER A 72 17.90 6.21 -11.23
C SER A 72 18.31 4.94 -11.98
N ILE A 73 17.47 3.89 -11.93
CA ILE A 73 17.68 2.64 -12.66
C ILE A 73 16.69 2.48 -13.82
N ASP A 74 16.04 3.54 -14.29
CA ASP A 74 15.18 3.51 -15.48
C ASP A 74 14.11 2.40 -15.44
N ILE A 75 13.52 2.17 -14.27
CA ILE A 75 12.37 1.27 -14.11
C ILE A 75 11.13 2.11 -13.88
N SER A 76 10.14 1.94 -14.75
CA SER A 76 8.87 2.65 -14.65
C SER A 76 8.09 2.23 -13.40
N TYR A 77 7.69 3.20 -12.59
CA TYR A 77 6.81 2.99 -11.44
C TYR A 77 5.34 3.15 -11.83
N VAL A 78 4.53 2.12 -11.61
CA VAL A 78 3.09 2.14 -11.88
C VAL A 78 2.34 1.92 -10.56
N PRO A 79 1.56 2.92 -10.08
CA PRO A 79 0.70 2.72 -8.93
C PRO A 79 -0.44 1.77 -9.28
N PHE A 80 -0.44 0.56 -8.71
CA PHE A 80 -1.44 -0.48 -8.95
C PHE A 80 -2.16 -0.84 -7.65
N ARG A 81 -2.87 0.14 -7.10
CA ARG A 81 -3.40 0.09 -5.73
C ARG A 81 -4.92 -0.03 -5.74
N VAL A 82 -5.44 -0.80 -4.79
CA VAL A 82 -6.85 -0.76 -4.39
C VAL A 82 -6.89 -0.31 -2.93
N SER A 83 -7.81 0.61 -2.62
CA SER A 83 -8.01 1.06 -1.24
C SER A 83 -8.81 0.01 -0.46
N GLY A 84 -8.37 -0.32 0.75
CA GLY A 84 -9.17 -1.07 1.71
C GLY A 84 -10.25 -0.25 2.41
N HIS A 85 -10.30 1.07 2.17
CA HIS A 85 -11.28 1.97 2.78
C HIS A 85 -12.44 2.27 1.83
N THR A 86 -13.61 2.51 2.42
CA THR A 86 -14.81 2.89 1.68
C THR A 86 -14.66 4.28 1.05
N ARG A 87 -15.26 4.47 -0.13
CA ARG A 87 -15.36 5.79 -0.76
C ARG A 87 -16.36 6.66 0.00
N GLN A 88 -16.18 7.98 -0.08
CA GLN A 88 -17.08 8.95 0.57
C GLN A 88 -18.56 8.70 0.27
N MET A 89 -18.95 8.47 -1.00
CA MET A 89 -20.35 8.23 -1.36
C MET A 89 -20.91 6.97 -0.69
N ASN A 90 -20.11 5.91 -0.61
CA ASN A 90 -20.51 4.66 0.04
C ASN A 90 -20.65 4.86 1.56
N LEU A 91 -19.78 5.66 2.17
CA LEU A 91 -19.89 6.03 3.58
C LEU A 91 -21.20 6.79 3.86
N LEU A 92 -21.53 7.78 3.03
CA LEU A 92 -22.77 8.54 3.16
C LEU A 92 -24.01 7.68 2.89
N TYR A 93 -23.94 6.78 1.92
CA TYR A 93 -24.99 5.80 1.65
C TYR A 93 -25.24 4.93 2.88
N ILE A 94 -24.20 4.33 3.46
CA ILE A 94 -24.32 3.49 4.66
C ILE A 94 -24.90 4.29 5.83
N ALA A 95 -24.39 5.50 6.09
CA ALA A 95 -24.92 6.37 7.14
C ALA A 95 -26.42 6.66 6.95
N ASN A 96 -26.84 6.93 5.72
CA ASN A 96 -28.24 7.21 5.39
C ASN A 96 -29.15 5.97 5.43
N GLN A 97 -28.61 4.76 5.20
CA GLN A 97 -29.39 3.52 5.33
C GLN A 97 -29.60 3.14 6.80
N ILE A 98 -28.57 3.28 7.64
CA ILE A 98 -28.66 2.88 9.05
C ILE A 98 -29.42 3.92 9.88
N ARG A 99 -29.21 5.21 9.64
CA ARG A 99 -29.84 6.34 10.35
C ARG A 99 -29.79 6.22 11.89
N THR A 100 -28.62 5.96 12.44
CA THR A 100 -28.45 5.91 13.90
C THR A 100 -28.68 7.26 14.56
N ASN A 101 -29.02 7.26 15.85
CA ASN A 101 -29.18 8.48 16.65
C ASN A 101 -27.87 9.26 16.79
N ASN A 102 -26.72 8.56 16.84
CA ASN A 102 -25.41 9.18 16.96
C ASN A 102 -24.43 8.52 15.98
N ILE A 103 -23.68 9.34 15.24
CA ILE A 103 -22.56 8.89 14.40
C ILE A 103 -21.26 9.44 14.98
N ILE A 104 -20.42 8.53 15.48
CA ILE A 104 -19.10 8.87 16.05
C ILE A 104 -18.05 8.80 14.95
N LEU A 105 -17.39 9.93 14.67
CA LEU A 105 -16.32 9.98 13.66
C LEU A 105 -14.97 9.64 14.27
N TRP A 106 -14.34 8.59 13.73
CA TRP A 106 -13.04 8.11 14.17
C TRP A 106 -12.23 7.57 12.99
N HIS A 107 -10.91 7.45 13.18
CA HIS A 107 -9.99 6.92 12.16
C HIS A 107 -10.07 7.66 10.79
N LEU A 108 -10.22 8.98 10.83
CA LEU A 108 -10.39 9.86 9.68
C LEU A 108 -9.37 11.01 9.73
N PHE A 109 -8.81 11.37 8.58
CA PHE A 109 -7.92 12.53 8.46
C PHE A 109 -8.66 13.87 8.54
N LYS A 110 -9.92 13.94 8.07
CA LYS A 110 -10.70 15.19 7.97
C LYS A 110 -12.08 15.06 8.64
N PRO A 111 -12.15 14.82 9.96
CA PRO A 111 -13.41 14.54 10.64
C PRO A 111 -14.45 15.65 10.44
N ASP A 112 -14.06 16.93 10.48
CA ASP A 112 -14.98 18.06 10.30
C ASP A 112 -15.64 18.10 8.92
N TYR A 113 -14.89 17.72 7.88
CA TYR A 113 -15.43 17.65 6.52
C TYR A 113 -16.49 16.55 6.40
N TYR A 114 -16.17 15.34 6.86
CA TYR A 114 -17.11 14.21 6.82
C TYR A 114 -18.32 14.44 7.72
N GLY A 115 -18.12 15.07 8.88
CA GLY A 115 -19.21 15.38 9.79
C GLY A 115 -20.19 16.41 9.23
N LYS A 116 -19.73 17.42 8.49
CA LYS A 116 -20.64 18.31 7.75
C LYS A 116 -21.48 17.55 6.71
N LEU A 117 -20.87 16.64 5.96
CA LEU A 117 -21.58 15.84 4.97
C LEU A 117 -22.65 14.95 5.60
N ILE A 118 -22.34 14.35 6.76
CA ILE A 118 -23.28 13.49 7.49
C ILE A 118 -24.40 14.34 8.13
N ALA A 119 -24.07 15.50 8.70
CA ALA A 119 -25.06 16.42 9.25
C ALA A 119 -26.06 16.90 8.19
N ASN A 120 -25.61 17.09 6.95
CA ASN A 120 -26.49 17.43 5.82
C ASN A 120 -27.50 16.33 5.46
N LEU A 121 -27.29 15.08 5.93
CA LEU A 121 -28.28 13.99 5.82
C LEU A 121 -29.32 14.03 6.96
N GLY A 122 -29.26 15.05 7.82
CA GLY A 122 -30.10 15.17 9.02
C GLY A 122 -29.67 14.23 10.15
N LEU A 123 -28.41 13.79 10.17
CA LEU A 123 -27.89 12.85 11.16
C LEU A 123 -27.01 13.58 12.19
N GLN A 124 -27.10 13.18 13.46
CA GLN A 124 -26.30 13.78 14.53
C GLN A 124 -24.88 13.22 14.54
N VAL A 125 -23.90 14.12 14.52
CA VAL A 125 -22.47 13.79 14.50
C VAL A 125 -21.83 14.07 15.85
N VAL A 126 -21.07 13.10 16.34
CA VAL A 126 -20.27 13.20 17.57
C VAL A 126 -18.79 13.19 17.19
N TYR A 127 -18.07 14.19 17.65
CA TYR A 127 -16.62 14.32 17.46
C TYR A 127 -15.90 13.88 18.74
N PRO A 128 -15.41 12.64 18.82
CA PRO A 128 -14.73 12.14 20.00
C PRO A 128 -13.43 12.93 20.23
N LYS A 129 -12.98 12.93 21.49
CA LYS A 129 -11.74 13.56 21.92
C LYS A 129 -10.83 12.47 22.46
N TYR A 130 -9.54 12.56 22.15
CA TYR A 130 -8.56 11.60 22.62
C TYR A 130 -8.60 11.49 24.15
N LYS A 131 -8.56 10.25 24.67
CA LYS A 131 -8.65 9.92 26.10
C LYS A 131 -9.91 10.41 26.83
N LYS A 132 -11.01 10.69 26.12
CA LYS A 132 -12.31 10.99 26.74
C LYS A 132 -13.27 9.80 26.61
N SER A 133 -13.91 9.45 27.72
CA SER A 133 -14.98 8.46 27.75
C SER A 133 -16.34 9.09 27.44
N TYR A 134 -17.22 8.33 26.81
CA TYR A 134 -18.58 8.73 26.44
C TYR A 134 -19.54 7.62 26.90
N ILE A 135 -20.70 8.01 27.43
CA ILE A 135 -21.81 7.09 27.68
C ILE A 135 -22.77 7.29 26.51
N VAL A 136 -23.00 6.23 25.74
CA VAL A 136 -23.82 6.22 24.52
C VAL A 136 -25.02 5.34 24.72
#